data_AF-A0AA88WPC3-F1
#
_entry.id   AF-A0AA88WPC3-F1
#
_cell.length_a   1.000
_cell.length_b   1.000
_cell.length_c   1.000
_cell.angle_alpha   90.00
_cell.angle_beta   90.00
_cell.angle_gamma   90.00
#
_symmetry.space_group_name_H-M   'P 1'
#
loop_
_entity.id
_entity.type
_entity.pdbx_description
1 polymer ?
#
loop_
_entity_poly.entity_id
_entity_poly.type
_entity_poly.pdbx_seq_one_letter_code
_entity_poly.pdbx_strand_id
1 'polypeptide(L)'
;MWFRRTVSAIQAVKRKSAKTYAELAQETGLPNVYVAQILKCQALLSPEAACMLRALPGLPEDLVLEMMEPPRRSYDPLLIQDPAIYR
;
A
#
# COMPACT_ATOMS: atom_id res chain seq x y z
N MET A 1 -0.84 6.57 -15.80
CA MET A 1 -0.53 7.80 -15.03
C MET A 1 -1.29 7.93 -13.70
N TRP A 2 -2.44 7.25 -13.51
CA TRP A 2 -3.31 7.42 -12.34
C TRP A 2 -2.80 6.73 -11.05
N PHE A 3 -2.42 5.45 -11.09
CA PHE A 3 -1.94 4.69 -9.91
C PHE A 3 -0.70 5.25 -9.20
N ARG A 4 0.20 5.94 -9.92
CA ARG A 4 1.38 6.59 -9.28
C ARG A 4 0.95 7.69 -8.32
N ARG A 5 -0.16 8.39 -8.60
CA ARG A 5 -0.73 9.41 -7.73
C ARG A 5 -1.39 8.77 -6.50
N THR A 6 -2.15 7.70 -6.69
CA THR A 6 -2.80 6.90 -5.63
C THR A 6 -1.78 6.41 -4.61
N VAL A 7 -0.73 5.72 -5.07
CA VAL A 7 0.34 5.24 -4.20
C VAL A 7 1.02 6.39 -3.47
N SER A 8 1.32 7.50 -4.14
CA SER A 8 1.91 8.67 -3.50
C SER A 8 1.02 9.26 -2.38
N ALA A 9 -0.30 9.30 -2.60
CA ALA A 9 -1.26 9.77 -1.61
C ALA A 9 -1.34 8.83 -0.40
N ILE A 10 -1.44 7.52 -0.63
CA ILE A 10 -1.43 6.49 0.43
C ILE A 10 -0.14 6.58 1.25
N GLN A 11 1.02 6.71 0.59
CA GLN A 11 2.30 6.84 1.29
C GLN A 11 2.38 8.15 2.09
N ALA A 12 1.73 9.23 1.66
CA ALA A 12 1.64 10.46 2.42
C ALA A 12 0.80 10.29 3.69
N VAL A 13 -0.35 9.60 3.62
CA VAL A 13 -1.17 9.26 4.79
C VAL A 13 -0.37 8.42 5.78
N LYS A 14 0.33 7.38 5.29
CA LYS A 14 1.18 6.52 6.13
C LYS A 14 2.33 7.25 6.79
N ARG A 15 2.94 8.23 6.11
CA ARG A 15 3.96 9.08 6.75
C ARG A 15 3.35 9.98 7.83
N LYS A 16 2.17 10.56 7.59
CA LYS A 16 1.47 11.41 8.57
C LYS A 16 1.02 10.64 9.81
N SER A 17 0.64 9.37 9.67
CA SER A 17 0.26 8.53 10.82
C SER A 17 1.45 8.08 11.67
N ALA A 18 2.69 8.28 11.20
CA ALA A 18 3.94 7.82 11.82
C ALA A 18 4.06 6.29 12.03
N LYS A 19 3.07 5.50 11.58
CA LYS A 19 3.08 4.04 11.74
C LYS A 19 4.05 3.36 10.78
N THR A 20 4.73 2.34 11.26
CA THR A 20 5.53 1.40 10.47
C THR A 20 4.64 0.33 9.82
N TYR A 21 5.17 -0.38 8.82
CA TYR A 21 4.43 -1.53 8.27
C TYR A 21 4.27 -2.66 9.29
N ALA A 22 5.21 -2.82 10.22
CA ALA A 22 5.15 -3.82 11.28
C ALA A 22 4.03 -3.54 12.29
N GLU A 23 3.88 -2.28 12.73
CA GLU A 23 2.78 -1.88 13.62
C GLU A 23 1.43 -2.06 12.93
N LEU A 24 1.32 -1.66 11.66
CA LEU A 24 0.10 -1.89 10.88
C LEU A 24 -0.19 -3.38 10.72
N ALA A 25 0.82 -4.22 10.48
CA ALA A 25 0.65 -5.66 10.42
C ALA A 25 0.14 -6.26 11.73
N GLN A 26 0.66 -5.79 12.88
CA GLN A 26 0.17 -6.21 14.19
C GLN A 26 -1.28 -5.79 14.43
N GLU A 27 -1.63 -4.54 14.14
CA GLU A 27 -3.00 -4.02 14.35
C GLU A 27 -4.03 -4.68 13.41
N THR A 28 -3.62 -4.98 12.18
CA THR A 28 -4.50 -5.58 11.16
C THR A 28 -4.53 -7.09 11.19
N GLY A 29 -3.59 -7.75 11.87
CA GLY A 29 -3.40 -9.20 11.79
C GLY A 29 -2.97 -9.70 10.40
N LEU A 30 -2.64 -8.80 9.47
CA LEU A 30 -2.20 -9.13 8.12
C LEU A 30 -0.68 -9.34 8.05
N PRO A 31 -0.17 -10.15 7.12
CA PRO A 31 1.28 -10.28 6.92
C PRO A 31 1.92 -8.93 6.60
N ASN A 32 3.06 -8.62 7.23
CA ASN A 32 3.79 -7.35 7.00
C ASN A 32 4.08 -7.08 5.52
N VAL A 33 4.50 -8.11 4.78
CA VAL A 33 4.73 -8.00 3.33
C VAL A 33 3.43 -7.68 2.58
N TYR A 34 2.31 -8.30 2.97
CA TYR A 34 1.03 -8.03 2.35
C TYR A 34 0.56 -6.60 2.61
N VAL A 35 0.70 -6.10 3.84
CA VAL A 35 0.43 -4.68 4.19
C VAL A 35 1.26 -3.73 3.34
N ALA A 36 2.56 -4.01 3.17
CA ALA A 36 3.43 -3.20 2.33
C ALA A 36 3.02 -3.26 0.84
N GLN A 37 2.56 -4.42 0.34
CA GLN A 37 2.14 -4.61 -1.04
C GLN A 37 0.83 -3.90 -1.35
N ILE A 38 -0.19 -4.01 -0.50
CA ILE A 38 -1.48 -3.32 -0.72
C ILE A 38 -1.30 -1.79 -0.67
N LEU A 39 -0.52 -1.26 0.28
CA LEU A 39 -0.23 0.18 0.37
C LEU A 39 0.62 0.72 -0.81
N LYS A 40 1.21 -0.17 -1.61
CA LYS A 40 1.92 0.13 -2.86
C LYS A 40 1.11 -0.25 -4.10
N CYS A 41 -0.16 -0.64 -3.94
CA CYS A 41 -1.03 -1.14 -5.00
C CYS A 41 -0.38 -2.27 -5.84
N GLN A 42 0.42 -3.14 -5.20
CA GLN A 42 1.07 -4.29 -5.83
C GLN A 42 0.31 -5.60 -5.59
N ALA A 43 -0.61 -5.59 -4.63
CA ALA A 43 -1.54 -6.67 -4.35
C ALA A 43 -2.96 -6.10 -4.28
N LEU A 44 -3.95 -6.94 -4.63
CA LEU A 44 -5.36 -6.60 -4.55
C LEU A 44 -5.78 -6.49 -3.08
N LEU A 45 -6.51 -5.43 -2.74
CA LEU A 45 -7.17 -5.30 -1.46
C LEU A 45 -8.50 -6.06 -1.48
N SER A 46 -8.65 -7.07 -0.62
CA SER A 46 -9.95 -7.74 -0.46
C SER A 46 -10.90 -6.88 0.38
N PRO A 47 -12.24 -7.04 0.23
CA PRO A 47 -13.21 -6.33 1.07
C PRO A 47 -12.98 -6.54 2.57
N GLU A 48 -12.59 -7.76 2.97
CA GLU A 48 -12.29 -8.08 4.36
C GLU A 48 -11.07 -7.30 4.87
N ALA A 49 -10.01 -7.23 4.05
CA ALA A 49 -8.80 -6.49 4.36
C ALA A 49 -9.02 -4.97 4.35
N ALA A 50 -9.96 -4.46 3.56
CA ALA A 50 -10.31 -3.04 3.50
C ALA A 50 -10.80 -2.53 4.88
N CYS A 51 -11.63 -3.31 5.58
CA CYS A 51 -12.04 -3.00 6.94
C CYS A 51 -10.86 -2.90 7.92
N MET A 52 -9.84 -3.75 7.75
CA MET A 52 -8.66 -3.76 8.62
C MET A 52 -7.78 -2.52 8.41
N LEU A 53 -7.79 -1.91 7.22
CA LEU A 53 -7.01 -0.69 6.94
C LEU A 53 -7.47 0.55 7.70
N ARG A 54 -8.54 0.47 8.51
CA ARG A 54 -8.85 1.47 9.55
C ARG A 54 -7.71 1.66 10.56
N ALA A 55 -6.81 0.69 10.67
CA ALA A 55 -5.53 0.83 11.38
C ALA A 55 -4.66 1.99 10.85
N LEU A 56 -4.89 2.45 9.62
CA LEU A 56 -4.26 3.62 9.03
C LEU A 56 -5.19 4.84 9.09
N PRO A 57 -5.12 5.66 10.17
CA PRO A 57 -6.03 6.78 10.33
C PRO A 57 -5.85 7.82 9.23
N GLY A 58 -6.97 8.33 8.70
CA GLY A 58 -6.98 9.36 7.67
C GLY A 58 -6.75 8.86 6.25
N LEU A 59 -6.85 7.54 6.02
CA LEU A 59 -6.93 6.98 4.66
C LEU A 59 -8.32 7.30 4.06
N PRO A 60 -8.40 8.10 3.00
CA PRO A 60 -9.68 8.43 2.36
C PRO A 60 -10.34 7.22 1.69
N GLU A 61 -11.67 7.16 1.73
CA GLU A 61 -12.46 6.04 1.18
C GLU A 61 -12.27 5.89 -0.34
N ASP A 62 -12.11 6.99 -1.07
CA ASP A 62 -11.82 6.98 -2.52
C ASP A 62 -10.50 6.25 -2.82
N LEU A 63 -9.46 6.43 -1.99
CA LEU A 63 -8.21 5.69 -2.15
C LEU A 63 -8.38 4.20 -1.82
N VAL A 64 -9.23 3.86 -0.86
CA VAL A 64 -9.54 2.45 -0.53
C VAL A 64 -10.21 1.77 -1.72
N LEU A 65 -11.20 2.43 -2.34
CA LEU A 65 -11.86 1.92 -3.54
C LEU A 65 -10.87 1.71 -4.69
N GLU A 66 -9.95 2.65 -4.91
CA GLU A 66 -8.88 2.49 -5.90
C GLU A 66 -7.93 1.32 -5.59
N MET A 67 -7.68 0.99 -4.32
CA MET A 67 -6.87 -0.16 -3.91
C MET A 67 -7.57 -1.50 -4.15
N MET A 68 -8.91 -1.50 -4.27
CA MET A 68 -9.72 -2.69 -4.57
C MET A 68 -9.78 -2.99 -6.07
N GLU A 69 -9.30 -2.10 -6.93
CA GLU A 69 -9.16 -2.37 -8.36
C GLU A 69 -7.98 -3.32 -8.63
N PRO A 70 -8.08 -4.23 -9.63
CA PRO A 70 -6.98 -5.12 -10.00
C PRO A 70 -5.66 -4.35 -10.22
N PRO A 71 -4.58 -4.68 -9.49
CA PRO A 71 -3.37 -3.89 -9.52
C PRO A 71 -2.69 -4.03 -10.89
N ARG A 72 -2.51 -2.89 -11.58
CA ARG A 72 -1.60 -2.82 -12.72
C ARG A 72 -0.18 -2.75 -12.18
N ARG A 73 0.48 -3.91 -12.08
CA ARG A 73 1.91 -3.98 -11.71
C ARG A 73 2.69 -3.01 -12.59
N SER A 74 3.18 -1.96 -11.95
CA SER A 74 3.91 -0.89 -12.61
C SER A 74 5.32 -1.36 -12.91
N TYR A 75 5.75 -1.25 -14.17
CA TYR A 75 7.15 -1.39 -14.53
C TYR A 75 7.87 -0.06 -14.29
N ASP A 76 8.97 -0.09 -13.54
CA ASP A 76 9.89 1.04 -13.37
C ASP A 76 11.30 0.59 -13.75
N PRO A 77 11.87 1.08 -14.88
CA PRO A 77 13.19 0.66 -15.36
C PRO A 77 14.35 1.13 -14.46
N LEU A 78 14.10 2.03 -13.51
CA LEU A 78 15.10 2.42 -12.51
C LEU A 78 15.10 1.46 -11.31
N LEU A 79 13.95 0.82 -11.01
CA LEU A 79 13.85 -0.11 -9.89
C LEU A 79 14.71 -1.36 -10.08
N ILE A 80 14.85 -1.85 -11.32
CA ILE A 80 15.75 -2.97 -11.64
C ILE A 80 17.23 -2.61 -11.49
N GLN A 81 17.56 -1.31 -11.38
CA GLN A 81 18.93 -0.84 -11.15
C GLN A 81 19.20 -0.61 -9.66
N ASP A 82 18.19 -0.68 -8.78
CA ASP A 82 18.36 -0.50 -7.34
C ASP A 82 19.11 -1.72 -6.75
N PRO A 83 20.29 -1.54 -6.11
CA PRO A 83 21.06 -2.63 -5.50
C PRO A 83 20.32 -3.39 -4.38
N ALA A 84 19.28 -2.80 -3.79
CA ALA A 84 18.43 -3.49 -2.83
C ALA A 84 17.47 -4.49 -3.49
N ILE A 85 17.19 -4.32 -4.80
CA ILE A 85 16.29 -5.16 -5.58
C ILE A 85 17.06 -6.13 -6.49
N TYR A 86 18.05 -5.63 -7.24
CA TYR A 86 18.90 -6.44 -8.10
C TYR A 86 20.13 -6.89 -7.32
N ARG A 87 20.16 -8.19 -7.01
CA ARG A 87 21.29 -8.88 -6.39
C ARG A 87 21.69 -10.07 -7.22
#